data_AF-A0A0G1TXV2-F1
#
_entry.id   AF-A0A0G1TXV2-F1
#
_cell.length_a   1.000
_cell.length_b   1.000
_cell.length_c   1.000
_cell.angle_alpha   90.00
_cell.angle_beta   90.00
_cell.angle_gamma   90.00
#
_symmetry.space_group_name_H-M   'P 1'
#
loop_
_entity.id
_entity.type
_entity.pdbx_description
1 polymer ?
#
loop_
_entity_poly.entity_id
_entity_poly.type
_entity_poly.pdbx_seq_one_letter_code
_entity_poly.pdbx_strand_id
1 'polypeptide(L)' 'MLDALELIFQNNPWLIYVLVAWILPWKGVALWRAARNNHMRWFAVLLVLNTLAILEIAYIFYFAKKKAEEKKS' A
#
# COMPACT_ATOMS: atom_id res chain seq x y z
N MET A 1 -12.22 29.23 3.34
CA MET A 1 -11.84 28.16 2.38
C MET A 1 -11.51 26.87 3.09
N LEU A 2 -10.74 26.92 4.18
CA LEU A 2 -10.48 25.76 5.05
C LEU A 2 -11.76 25.30 5.77
N ASP A 3 -12.64 26.22 6.15
CA ASP A 3 -13.88 25.94 6.88
C ASP A 3 -14.90 25.12 6.06
N ALA A 4 -14.92 25.34 4.73
CA ALA A 4 -15.78 24.58 3.82
C ALA A 4 -15.35 23.11 3.71
N LEU A 5 -14.05 22.83 3.82
CA LEU A 5 -13.54 21.46 3.84
C LEU A 5 -13.90 20.76 5.16
N GLU A 6 -13.84 21.46 6.28
CA GLU A 6 -14.18 20.92 7.60
C GLU A 6 -15.64 20.46 7.69
N LEU A 7 -16.56 21.23 7.09
CA LEU A 7 -17.97 20.87 6.99
C LEU A 7 -18.22 19.63 6.13
N ILE A 8 -17.48 19.44 5.03
CA ILE A 8 -17.62 18.27 4.17
C ILE A 8 -17.24 16.99 4.93
N PHE A 9 -16.18 17.02 5.74
CA PHE A 9 -15.75 15.87 6.55
C PHE A 9 -16.67 15.60 7.74
N GLN A 10 -17.12 16.63 8.45
CA GLN A 10 -18.06 16.47 9.57
C GLN A 10 -19.41 15.92 9.13
N ASN A 11 -19.91 16.35 7.98
CA ASN A 11 -21.23 15.94 7.50
C ASN A 11 -21.22 14.58 6.79
N ASN A 12 -20.04 14.04 6.45
CA ASN A 12 -19.89 12.78 5.73
C ASN A 12 -18.88 11.82 6.39
N PRO A 13 -19.15 11.32 7.61
CA PRO A 13 -18.26 10.37 8.29
C PRO A 13 -18.09 9.05 7.49
N TRP A 14 -19.02 8.74 6.58
CA TRP A 14 -18.96 7.57 5.70
C TRP A 14 -17.77 7.58 4.73
N LEU A 15 -17.26 8.77 4.35
CA LEU A 15 -16.09 8.89 3.47
C LEU A 15 -14.86 8.20 4.06
N ILE A 16 -14.69 8.28 5.39
CA ILE A 16 -13.56 7.66 6.09
C ILE A 16 -13.65 6.14 5.98
N TYR A 17 -14.85 5.56 6.14
CA TYR A 17 -15.03 4.11 6.00
C TYR A 17 -14.76 3.64 4.57
N VAL A 18 -15.14 4.41 3.54
CA VAL A 18 -14.82 4.09 2.15
C VAL A 18 -13.31 4.17 1.89
N LEU A 19 -12.64 5.20 2.40
CA LEU A 19 -11.18 5.34 2.32
C LEU A 19 -10.46 4.18 3.01
N VAL A 20 -10.90 3.83 4.21
CA VAL A 20 -10.33 2.72 4.99
C VAL A 20 -10.58 1.38 4.28
N ALA A 21 -11.79 1.14 3.80
CA ALA A 21 -12.14 -0.04 3.00
C ALA A 21 -11.39 -0.10 1.67
N TRP A 22 -10.99 1.05 1.11
CA TRP A 22 -10.17 1.11 -0.08
C TRP A 22 -8.68 0.95 0.19
N ILE A 23 -8.15 1.34 1.35
CA ILE A 23 -6.70 1.26 1.64
C ILE A 23 -6.32 -0.07 2.30
N LEU A 24 -7.14 -0.57 3.22
CA LEU A 24 -6.86 -1.79 3.99
C LEU A 24 -6.59 -3.03 3.13
N PRO A 25 -7.39 -3.32 2.08
CA PRO A 25 -7.19 -4.53 1.28
C PRO A 25 -5.85 -4.54 0.55
N TRP A 26 -5.47 -3.42 -0.07
CA TRP A 26 -4.23 -3.32 -0.83
C TRP A 26 -3.01 -3.39 0.07
N LYS A 27 -3.06 -2.66 1.20
CA LYS A 27 -1.99 -2.65 2.20
C LYS A 27 -1.83 -4.02 2.86
N GLY A 28 -2.93 -4.69 3.18
CA GLY A 28 -2.95 -6.03 3.76
C GLY A 28 -2.41 -7.09 2.81
N VAL A 29 -2.82 -7.07 1.53
CA VAL A 29 -2.33 -8.01 0.51
C VAL A 29 -0.83 -7.83 0.26
N ALA A 30 -0.32 -6.59 0.24
CA ALA A 30 1.10 -6.35 0.07
C ALA A 30 1.95 -6.81 1.26
N LEU A 31 1.50 -6.53 2.49
CA LEU A 31 2.12 -7.03 3.71
C LEU A 31 2.11 -8.56 3.77
N TRP A 32 0.98 -9.21 3.46
CA TRP A 32 0.88 -10.67 3.40
C TRP A 32 1.89 -11.23 2.40
N ARG A 33 1.93 -10.68 1.18
CA ARG A 33 2.79 -11.18 0.11
C ARG A 33 4.28 -10.96 0.42
N ALA A 34 4.64 -9.87 1.08
CA ALA A 34 6.00 -9.62 1.56
C ALA A 34 6.41 -10.60 2.68
N ALA A 35 5.50 -10.87 3.62
CA ALA A 35 5.71 -11.84 4.69
C ALA A 35 5.86 -13.28 4.14
N ARG A 36 4.98 -13.68 3.20
CA ARG A 36 4.99 -15.02 2.58
C ARG A 36 6.26 -15.31 1.78
N ASN A 37 6.81 -14.29 1.11
CA ASN A 37 8.04 -14.42 0.34
C ASN A 37 9.31 -14.16 1.18
N ASN A 38 9.19 -14.05 2.50
CA ASN A 38 10.31 -13.85 3.43
C ASN A 38 11.11 -12.56 3.19
N HIS A 39 10.50 -11.53 2.59
CA HIS A 39 11.14 -10.23 2.36
C HIS A 39 10.95 -9.31 3.57
N MET A 40 11.60 -9.63 4.68
CA MET A 40 11.46 -8.88 5.93
C MET A 40 11.79 -7.37 5.81
N ARG A 41 12.77 -7.00 4.98
CA ARG A 41 13.06 -5.58 4.69
C ARG A 41 11.87 -4.88 4.01
N TRP A 42 11.25 -5.53 3.03
CA TRP A 42 10.09 -4.96 2.34
C TRP A 42 8.83 -4.94 3.21
N PHE A 43 8.66 -5.93 4.08
CA PHE A 43 7.60 -5.91 5.09
C PHE A 43 7.76 -4.69 6.01
N ALA A 44 8.96 -4.42 6.53
CA ALA A 44 9.23 -3.26 7.38
C ALA A 44 9.03 -1.93 6.63
N VAL A 45 9.50 -1.82 5.39
CA VAL A 45 9.32 -0.61 4.57
C VAL A 45 7.83 -0.36 4.30
N LEU A 46 7.04 -1.38 3.91
CA LEU A 46 5.59 -1.26 3.70
C LEU A 46 4.81 -0.96 4.99
N LEU A 47 5.33 -1.36 6.15
CA LEU A 47 4.73 -1.06 7.45
C LEU A 47 4.98 0.40 7.87
N VAL A 48 6.17 0.92 7.60
CA VAL A 48 6.61 2.26 8.02
C VAL A 48 6.16 3.34 7.03
N LEU A 49 6.21 3.08 5.72
CA LEU A 49 5.79 4.03 4.69
C LEU A 49 4.28 3.89 4.42
N ASN A 50 3.48 4.81 4.95
CA ASN A 50 2.05 4.96 4.62
C ASN A 50 1.85 5.68 3.26
N THR A 51 2.56 5.28 2.22
CA THR A 51 2.51 5.95 0.91
C THR A 51 1.44 5.32 0.02
N LEU A 52 0.18 5.75 0.18
CA LEU A 52 -0.97 5.62 -0.74
C LEU A 52 -0.77 4.63 -1.92
N ALA A 53 -0.62 3.33 -1.65
CA ALA A 53 -0.48 2.27 -2.67
C ALA A 53 0.73 2.34 -3.65
N ILE A 54 1.52 3.44 -3.65
CA ILE A 54 2.63 3.67 -4.59
C ILE A 54 3.79 2.71 -4.31
N LEU A 55 4.06 2.45 -3.03
CA LEU A 55 5.18 1.61 -2.62
C LEU A 55 4.91 0.12 -2.94
N GLU A 56 3.65 -0.31 -2.86
CA GLU A 56 3.23 -1.64 -3.30
C GLU A 56 3.54 -1.88 -4.78
N ILE A 57 3.29 -0.90 -5.64
CA ILE A 57 3.58 -0.98 -7.08
C ILE A 57 5.09 -1.07 -7.32
N ALA A 58 5.89 -0.26 -6.62
CA ALA A 58 7.34 -0.29 -6.72
C ALA A 58 7.92 -1.67 -6.32
N TYR A 59 7.38 -2.32 -5.29
CA TYR A 59 7.78 -3.68 -4.90
C TYR A 59 7.52 -4.70 -6.01
N ILE A 60 6.33 -4.65 -6.64
CA ILE A 60 5.97 -5.55 -7.74
C ILE A 60 6.95 -5.40 -8.92
N PHE A 61 7.29 -4.16 -9.30
CA PHE A 61 8.24 -3.89 -10.38
C PHE A 61 9.66 -4.36 -10.06
N TYR A 62 10.15 -4.11 -8.84
CA TYR A 62 11.47 -4.58 -8.42
C TYR A 62 11.56 -6.11 -8.45
N PHE A 63 10.50 -6.80 -8.03
CA PHE A 63 10.46 -8.25 -8.01
C PHE A 63 10.31 -8.88 -9.41
N ALA A 64 9.59 -8.21 -10.31
CA ALA A 64 9.46 -8.65 -11.70
C ALA A 64 10.84 -8.73 -12.40
N LYS A 65 11.75 -7.80 -12.07
CA LYS A 65 13.10 -7.79 -12.64
C LYS A 65 13.96 -8.96 -12.16
N LYS A 66 13.87 -9.34 -10.88
CA LYS A 66 14.68 -10.42 -10.30
C LYS A 66 14.41 -11.78 -10.94
N LYS A 67 13.14 -12.08 -11.30
CA LYS A 67 12.78 -13.33 -12.00
C LYS A 67 13.33 -13.42 -13.43
N ALA A 68 13.57 -12.29 -14.09
CA ALA A 68 14.07 -12.27 -15.46
C ALA A 68 15.57 -12.58 -15.52
N GLU A 69 16.33 -12.24 -14.47
CA GLU A 69 17.77 -12.46 -14.40
C GLU A 69 18.12 -13.92 -14.03
N GLU A 70 17.31 -14.57 -13.20
CA GLU A 70 17.52 -15.95 -12.74
C GLU A 70 17.32 -17.01 -13.86
N LYS A 71 16.57 -16.67 -14.92
CA LYS A 71 16.38 -17.54 -16.09
C LYS A 71 17.51 -17.46 -17.12
N LYS A 72 18.53 -16.64 -16.89
CA LYS A 72 19.65 -16.42 -17.82
C LYS A 72 20.96 -17.11 -17.39
N SER A 73 20.93 -17.90 -16.31
CA SER A 73 22.05 -18.71 -15.84
C SER A 73 21.84 -20.20 -16.07
#